data_AF-A0A7W3XTD8-F1
#
_entry.id   AF-A0A7W3XTD8-F1
#
_cell.length_a   1.000
_cell.length_b   1.000
_cell.length_c   1.000
_cell.angle_alpha   90.00
_cell.angle_beta   90.00
_cell.angle_gamma   90.00
#
_symmetry.space_group_name_H-M   'P 1'
#
loop_
_entity.id
_entity.type
_entity.pdbx_description
1 polymer ?
#
loop_
_entity_poly.entity_id
_entity_poly.type
_entity_poly.pdbx_seq_one_letter_code
_entity_poly.pdbx_strand_id
1 'polypeptide(L)'
;MSENTQIQVFEQQHLQLFKKIADISKAKKQLEEQETKVKQELEEAMNAYDIKSIDNQFIKITRVKESISTTVDLKALKEKEPKLYDELLEDYPKTTSKKAYLTFKAK
;
A
#
# COMPACT_ATOMS: atom_id res chain seq x y z
N MET A 1 -6.13 -14.70 37.62
CA MET A 1 -5.41 -13.47 37.21
C MET A 1 -6.20 -12.86 36.07
N SER A 2 -6.78 -11.67 36.26
CA SER A 2 -7.73 -11.05 35.34
C SER A 2 -7.05 -10.63 34.03
N GLU A 3 -7.67 -10.87 32.87
CA GLU A 3 -7.13 -10.53 31.53
C GLU A 3 -6.63 -9.08 31.42
N ASN A 4 -7.28 -8.13 32.09
CA ASN A 4 -6.86 -6.73 32.15
C ASN A 4 -5.45 -6.53 32.72
N THR A 5 -5.02 -7.34 33.67
CA THR A 5 -3.66 -7.25 34.24
C THR A 5 -2.61 -7.75 33.24
N GLN A 6 -2.93 -8.76 32.43
CA GLN A 6 -2.02 -9.27 31.40
C GLN A 6 -1.84 -8.28 30.25
N ILE A 7 -2.91 -7.60 29.84
CA ILE A 7 -2.84 -6.55 28.81
C ILE A 7 -1.98 -5.38 29.30
N GLN A 8 -2.18 -4.93 30.54
CA GLN A 8 -1.38 -3.83 31.11
C GLN A 8 0.11 -4.17 31.23
N VAL A 9 0.44 -5.40 31.65
CA VAL A 9 1.82 -5.87 31.72
C VAL A 9 2.43 -5.94 30.31
N PHE A 10 1.70 -6.47 29.33
CA PHE A 10 2.12 -6.51 27.94
C PHE A 10 2.36 -5.11 27.36
N GLU A 11 1.46 -4.16 27.61
CA GLU A 11 1.59 -2.77 27.18
C GLU A 11 2.84 -2.10 27.76
N GLN A 12 3.10 -2.29 29.05
CA GLN A 12 4.28 -1.74 29.71
C GLN A 12 5.58 -2.38 29.21
N GLN A 13 5.58 -3.71 29.00
CA GLN A 13 6.73 -4.45 28.48
C GLN A 13 7.10 -4.05 27.04
N HIS A 14 6.09 -3.69 26.23
CA HIS A 14 6.28 -3.40 24.81
C HIS A 14 6.12 -1.92 24.43
N LEU A 15 6.07 -1.02 25.43
CA LEU A 15 5.94 0.43 25.22
C LEU A 15 7.03 0.99 24.30
N GLN A 16 8.26 0.48 24.42
CA GLN A 16 9.37 0.84 23.53
C GLN A 16 9.13 0.39 22.08
N LEU A 17 8.49 -0.76 21.85
CA LEU A 17 8.14 -1.25 20.51
C LEU A 17 7.03 -0.39 19.90
N PHE A 18 6.03 0.01 20.68
CA PHE A 18 4.98 0.91 20.21
C PHE A 18 5.53 2.28 19.82
N LYS A 19 6.43 2.85 20.63
CA LYS A 19 7.10 4.11 20.29
C LYS A 19 7.93 3.98 19.01
N LYS A 20 8.72 2.92 18.88
CA LYS A 20 9.48 2.63 17.66
C LYS A 20 8.58 2.51 16.42
N ILE A 21 7.46 1.80 16.50
CA ILE A 21 6.50 1.68 15.39
C ILE A 21 5.88 3.03 15.03
N ALA A 22 5.55 3.86 16.03
CA ALA A 22 5.00 5.19 15.79
C ALA A 22 6.02 6.10 15.08
N ASP A 23 7.27 6.08 15.53
CA ASP A 23 8.35 6.86 14.92
C ASP A 23 8.66 6.38 13.50
N ILE A 24 8.71 5.06 13.27
CA ILE A 24 8.85 4.46 11.93
C ILE A 24 7.68 4.88 11.03
N SER A 25 6.45 4.86 11.54
CA SER A 25 5.28 5.26 10.76
C SER A 25 5.32 6.74 10.37
N LYS A 26 5.84 7.62 11.24
CA LYS A 26 6.01 9.05 10.93
C LYS A 26 7.12 9.25 9.90
N ALA A 27 8.26 8.61 10.09
CA ALA A 27 9.37 8.67 9.13
C ALA A 27 8.96 8.15 7.75
N LYS A 28 8.18 7.07 7.68
CA LYS A 28 7.66 6.53 6.41
C LYS A 28 6.80 7.54 5.66
N LYS A 29 5.90 8.25 6.35
CA LYS A 29 5.08 9.31 5.74
C LYS A 29 5.95 10.45 5.21
N GLN A 30 6.94 10.89 5.99
CA GLN A 30 7.86 11.95 5.56
C GLN A 30 8.69 11.53 4.33
N LEU A 31 9.16 10.28 4.30
CA LEU A 31 9.89 9.73 3.15
C LEU A 31 8.99 9.61 1.92
N GLU A 32 7.73 9.17 2.06
CA GLU A 32 6.77 9.12 0.95
C GLU A 32 6.47 10.52 0.39
N GLU A 33 6.33 11.54 1.26
CA GLU A 33 6.16 12.94 0.83
C GLU A 33 7.40 13.47 0.09
N GLN A 34 8.61 13.19 0.59
CA GLN A 34 9.85 13.58 -0.07
C GLN A 34 10.03 12.87 -1.41
N GLU A 35 9.75 11.57 -1.47
CA GLU A 35 9.82 10.79 -2.70
C GLU A 35 8.84 11.34 -3.75
N THR A 36 7.64 11.74 -3.34
CA THR A 36 6.64 12.33 -4.25
C THR A 36 7.12 13.67 -4.80
N LYS A 37 7.67 14.54 -3.96
CA LYS A 37 8.23 15.84 -4.41
C LYS A 37 9.38 15.66 -5.38
N VAL A 38 10.33 14.79 -5.07
CA VAL A 38 11.48 14.50 -5.95
C VAL A 38 11.01 13.90 -7.28
N LYS A 39 9.99 13.02 -7.26
CA LYS A 39 9.39 12.50 -8.50
C LYS A 39 8.73 13.59 -9.32
N GLN A 40 8.00 14.53 -8.70
CA GLN A 40 7.38 15.66 -9.39
C GLN A 40 8.42 16.58 -10.01
N GLU A 41 9.45 16.99 -9.25
CA GLU A 41 10.56 17.80 -9.78
C GLU A 41 11.26 17.11 -10.96
N LEU A 42 11.44 15.79 -10.87
CA LEU A 42 12.05 14.99 -11.92
C LEU A 42 11.14 14.83 -13.14
N GLU A 43 9.83 14.70 -12.94
CA GLU A 43 8.83 14.67 -14.01
C GLU A 43 8.76 16.03 -14.73
N GLU A 44 8.75 17.13 -13.99
CA GLU A 44 8.82 18.50 -14.54
C GLU A 44 10.10 18.72 -15.35
N ALA A 45 11.26 18.29 -14.82
CA ALA A 45 12.52 18.35 -15.55
C ALA A 45 12.49 17.47 -16.81
N MET A 46 11.99 16.23 -16.73
CA MET A 46 11.85 15.36 -17.89
C MET A 46 10.89 15.93 -18.94
N ASN A 47 9.84 16.65 -18.52
CA ASN A 47 8.91 17.34 -19.41
C ASN A 47 9.56 18.56 -20.09
N ALA A 48 10.35 19.35 -19.36
CA ALA A 48 11.02 20.54 -19.89
C ALA A 48 12.07 20.21 -20.97
N TYR A 49 12.73 19.05 -20.85
CA TYR A 49 13.77 18.60 -21.77
C TYR A 49 13.31 17.53 -22.78
N ASP A 50 12.01 17.20 -22.82
CA ASP A 50 11.40 16.13 -23.65
C ASP A 50 12.14 14.77 -23.56
N ILE A 51 12.66 14.43 -22.38
CA ILE A 51 13.47 13.22 -22.21
C ILE A 51 12.56 12.01 -22.01
N LYS A 52 12.58 11.08 -22.97
CA LYS A 52 11.76 9.85 -22.96
C LYS A 52 12.24 8.82 -21.93
N SER A 53 13.53 8.73 -21.69
CA SER A 53 14.14 7.82 -20.72
C SER A 53 15.50 8.30 -20.27
N ILE A 54 15.78 8.22 -18.97
CA ILE A 54 17.10 8.46 -18.39
C ILE A 54 17.58 7.13 -17.81
N ASP A 55 18.78 6.71 -18.20
CA ASP A 55 19.45 5.55 -17.63
C ASP A 55 20.77 6.04 -17.05
N ASN A 56 20.87 6.11 -15.73
CA ASN A 56 22.10 6.50 -15.05
C ASN A 56 22.51 5.43 -14.03
N GLN A 57 23.70 5.57 -13.46
CA GLN A 57 24.26 4.58 -12.52
C GLN A 57 23.43 4.37 -11.23
N PHE A 58 22.45 5.23 -10.95
CA PHE A 58 21.65 5.20 -9.74
C PHE A 58 20.19 4.75 -10.01
N ILE A 59 19.61 5.15 -11.16
CA ILE A 59 18.20 4.99 -11.48
C ILE A 59 17.98 4.92 -12.99
N LYS A 60 17.10 4.00 -13.40
CA LYS A 60 16.53 3.94 -14.74
C LYS A 60 15.09 4.46 -14.67
N ILE A 61 14.82 5.59 -15.31
CA ILE A 61 13.48 6.18 -15.36
C ILE A 61 13.01 6.19 -16.80
N THR A 62 11.85 5.57 -17.03
CA THR A 62 11.18 5.56 -18.32
C THR A 62 9.85 6.28 -18.18
N ARG A 63 9.61 7.29 -19.02
CA ARG A 63 8.32 7.98 -19.07
C ARG A 63 7.30 7.02 -19.69
N VAL A 64 6.43 6.45 -18.87
CA VAL A 64 5.31 5.62 -19.33
C VAL A 64 4.12 6.54 -19.54
N LYS A 65 3.61 6.61 -20.77
CA LYS A 65 2.39 7.35 -21.08
C LYS A 65 1.21 6.76 -20.29
N GLU A 66 0.20 7.58 -20.00
CA GLU A 66 -1.03 7.10 -19.37
C GLU A 66 -1.55 5.85 -20.09
N SER A 67 -1.63 4.74 -19.34
CA SER A 67 -2.27 3.51 -19.79
C SER A 67 -3.56 3.33 -19.01
N ILE A 68 -4.69 3.36 -19.69
CA ILE A 68 -5.99 3.08 -19.07
C ILE A 68 -6.11 1.56 -18.96
N SER A 69 -6.04 1.04 -17.74
CA SER A 69 -6.30 -0.37 -17.45
C SER A 69 -7.76 -0.53 -17.06
N THR A 70 -8.55 -1.22 -17.88
CA THR A 70 -9.94 -1.56 -17.56
C THR A 70 -9.99 -2.91 -16.86
N THR A 71 -10.39 -2.90 -15.59
CA THR A 71 -10.61 -4.12 -14.78
C THR A 71 -12.09 -4.25 -14.44
N VAL A 72 -12.59 -5.48 -14.34
CA VAL A 72 -13.96 -5.75 -13.92
C VAL A 72 -14.15 -5.34 -12.46
N ASP A 73 -15.14 -4.49 -12.19
CA ASP A 73 -15.55 -4.16 -10.83
C ASP A 73 -16.42 -5.29 -10.25
N LEU A 74 -15.77 -6.21 -9.55
CA LEU A 74 -16.41 -7.34 -8.90
C LEU A 74 -17.41 -6.92 -7.80
N LYS A 75 -17.24 -5.73 -7.21
CA LYS A 75 -18.17 -5.23 -6.18
C LYS A 75 -19.49 -4.81 -6.82
N ALA A 76 -19.41 -4.02 -7.89
CA ALA A 76 -20.58 -3.64 -8.67
C ALA A 76 -21.28 -4.87 -9.30
N LEU A 77 -20.50 -5.85 -9.78
CA LEU A 77 -21.03 -7.12 -10.30
C LEU A 77 -21.82 -7.88 -9.22
N LYS A 78 -21.28 -7.99 -8.00
CA LYS A 78 -21.97 -8.66 -6.89
C LYS A 78 -23.26 -7.95 -6.47
N GLU A 79 -23.28 -6.62 -6.48
CA GLU A 79 -24.45 -5.82 -6.11
C GLU A 79 -25.58 -5.91 -7.16
N LYS A 80 -25.23 -5.93 -8.46
CA LYS A 80 -26.21 -5.97 -9.55
C LYS A 80 -26.62 -7.38 -9.95
N GLU A 81 -25.67 -8.32 -9.93
CA GLU A 81 -25.82 -9.69 -10.40
C GLU A 81 -25.16 -10.69 -9.44
N PRO A 82 -25.73 -10.89 -8.24
CA PRO A 82 -25.17 -11.77 -7.22
C PRO A 82 -25.08 -13.23 -7.68
N LYS A 83 -26.04 -13.71 -8.49
CA LYS A 83 -26.02 -15.08 -9.02
C LYS A 83 -24.81 -15.35 -9.92
N LEU A 84 -24.52 -14.43 -10.84
CA LEU A 84 -23.37 -14.55 -11.73
C LEU A 84 -22.05 -14.46 -10.96
N TYR A 85 -22.00 -13.61 -9.92
CA TYR A 85 -20.84 -13.55 -9.03
C TYR A 85 -20.60 -14.90 -8.33
N ASP A 86 -21.65 -15.54 -7.81
CA ASP A 86 -21.54 -16.82 -7.11
C ASP A 86 -21.14 -17.95 -8.06
N GLU A 87 -21.71 -18.00 -9.28
CA GLU A 87 -21.31 -18.95 -10.33
C GLU A 87 -19.82 -18.79 -10.71
N LEU A 88 -19.35 -17.56 -10.90
CA LEU A 88 -17.94 -17.30 -11.22
C LEU A 88 -17.00 -17.68 -10.07
N LEU A 89 -17.46 -17.58 -8.83
CA LEU A 89 -16.68 -17.95 -7.66
C LEU A 89 -16.60 -19.47 -7.47
N GLU A 90 -17.64 -20.20 -7.88
CA GLU A 90 -17.68 -21.66 -7.93
C GLU A 90 -16.80 -22.22 -9.05
N ASP A 91 -16.90 -21.67 -10.26
CA ASP A 91 -16.17 -22.16 -11.44
C ASP A 91 -14.69 -21.74 -11.46
N TYR A 92 -14.38 -20.54 -10.94
CA TYR A 92 -13.03 -19.96 -10.99
C TYR A 92 -12.52 -19.49 -9.61
N PRO A 93 -12.47 -20.38 -8.59
CA PRO A 93 -12.05 -20.00 -7.25
C PRO A 93 -10.55 -19.70 -7.23
N LYS A 94 -10.19 -18.43 -7.00
CA LYS A 94 -8.81 -18.04 -6.68
C LYS A 94 -8.64 -17.85 -5.18
N THR A 95 -8.19 -18.89 -4.49
CA THR A 95 -7.88 -18.82 -3.07
C THR A 95 -6.49 -18.22 -2.86
N THR A 96 -6.43 -17.05 -2.21
CA THR A 96 -5.17 -16.44 -1.77
C THR A 96 -5.06 -16.54 -0.26
N SER A 97 -4.13 -17.36 0.25
CA SER A 97 -3.84 -17.41 1.68
C SER A 97 -2.97 -16.22 2.08
N LYS A 98 -3.44 -15.44 3.05
CA LYS A 98 -2.64 -14.37 3.67
C LYS A 98 -2.21 -14.85 5.06
N LYS A 99 -0.91 -14.73 5.35
CA LYS A 99 -0.39 -15.00 6.70
C LYS A 99 -1.02 -14.02 7.70
N ALA A 100 -1.18 -14.47 8.94
CA ALA A 100 -1.58 -13.59 10.02
C ALA A 100 -0.61 -12.39 10.10
N TYR A 101 -1.16 -11.18 10.13
CA TYR A 101 -0.40 -9.94 10.21
C TYR A 101 -1.07 -8.98 11.18
N LEU A 102 -0.27 -8.15 11.84
CA LEU A 102 -0.76 -7.13 12.75
C LEU A 102 -1.02 -5.84 11.96
N THR A 103 -2.19 -5.23 12.17
CA THR A 103 -2.53 -3.91 11.61
C THR A 103 -2.24 -2.84 12.65
N PHE A 104 -1.35 -1.90 12.33
CA PHE A 104 -1.05 -0.76 13.20
C PHE A 104 -1.76 0.48 12.67
N LYS A 105 -2.60 1.11 13.48
CA LYS A 105 -3.20 2.41 13.18
C LYS A 105 -2.67 3.41 14.20
N ALA A 106 -1.74 4.27 13.77
CA ALA A 106 -1.33 5.41 14.58
C ALA A 106 -2.54 6.34 14.77
N LYS A 107 -2.82 6.72 16.02
CA LYS A 107 -3.76 7.80 16.34
C LYS A 107 -3.11 9.15 16.06
#